data_AF-A0A2T4BRW9-F1
#
_entry.id   AF-A0A2T4BRW9-F1
#
_cell.length_a   1.000
_cell.length_b   1.000
_cell.length_c   1.000
_cell.angle_alpha   90.00
_cell.angle_beta   90.00
_cell.angle_gamma   90.00
#
_symmetry.space_group_name_H-M   'P 1'
#
loop_
_entity.id
_entity.type
_entity.pdbx_description
1 polymer ?
#
loop_
_entity_poly.entity_id
_entity_poly.type
_entity_poly.pdbx_seq_one_letter_code
_entity_poly.pdbx_strand_id
1 'polypeptide(L)'
;MASTKTAAQKSISEHLTEWGSSSLPPSLLATLITALHARPLQALPLTLFTPTLLFSSYLNLSGYPTASAGLTAAWSGLYALLALRRRTPLRAKFSIRGVVRGAAVGLGAANCVAGGWVYLHGSKDRDREERLKRNRWGQFEEKK
;
A
#
# COMPACT_ATOMS: atom_id res chain seq x y z
N MET A 1 30.76 -2.02 0.77
CA MET A 1 30.73 -2.62 -0.57
C MET A 1 29.30 -3.02 -0.87
N ALA A 2 28.60 -2.23 -1.70
CA ALA A 2 27.23 -2.52 -2.11
C ALA A 2 27.25 -3.75 -3.02
N SER A 3 26.58 -4.83 -2.60
CA SER A 3 26.42 -6.03 -3.41
C SER A 3 25.52 -5.70 -4.60
N THR A 4 26.13 -5.37 -5.73
CA THR A 4 25.50 -5.37 -7.04
C THR A 4 25.14 -6.80 -7.39
N LYS A 5 24.02 -7.29 -6.86
CA LYS A 5 23.36 -8.47 -7.41
C LYS A 5 22.99 -8.13 -8.85
N THR A 6 23.74 -8.70 -9.79
CA THR A 6 23.34 -8.87 -11.19
C THR A 6 21.84 -9.12 -11.24
N ALA A 7 21.12 -8.40 -12.11
CA ALA A 7 19.67 -8.48 -12.24
C ALA A 7 19.22 -9.88 -12.69
N ALA A 8 19.28 -10.85 -11.78
CA ALA A 8 18.58 -12.10 -11.87
C ALA A 8 17.09 -11.77 -11.91
N GLN A 9 16.36 -12.42 -12.81
CA GLN A 9 14.94 -12.21 -13.00
C GLN A 9 14.22 -12.55 -11.70
N LYS A 10 13.76 -11.50 -10.98
CA LYS A 10 13.04 -11.65 -9.71
C LYS A 10 11.80 -12.50 -9.93
N SER A 11 11.52 -13.40 -8.98
CA SER A 11 10.29 -14.19 -9.01
C SER A 11 9.07 -13.28 -8.81
N ILE A 12 7.91 -13.68 -9.33
CA ILE A 12 6.64 -12.96 -9.12
C ILE A 12 6.34 -12.82 -7.62
N SER A 13 6.66 -13.85 -6.82
CA SER A 13 6.50 -13.81 -5.36
C SER A 13 7.42 -12.79 -4.70
N GLU A 14 8.64 -12.60 -5.21
CA GLU A 14 9.58 -11.59 -4.70
C GLU A 14 9.08 -10.19 -5.02
N HIS A 15 8.56 -9.97 -6.23
CA HIS A 15 7.93 -8.70 -6.61
C HIS A 15 6.70 -8.37 -5.75
N LEU A 16 5.82 -9.35 -5.51
CA LEU A 16 4.67 -9.17 -4.63
C LEU A 16 5.10 -8.86 -3.19
N THR A 17 6.16 -9.54 -2.73
CA THR A 17 6.69 -9.31 -1.38
C THR A 17 7.29 -7.92 -1.26
N GLU A 18 8.16 -7.53 -2.18
CA GLU A 18 8.81 -6.21 -2.22
C GLU A 18 7.78 -5.08 -2.32
N TRP A 19 6.78 -5.23 -3.18
CA TRP A 19 5.71 -4.26 -3.33
C TRP A 19 4.83 -4.19 -2.08
N GLY A 20 4.35 -5.33 -1.60
CA GLY A 20 3.43 -5.42 -0.45
C GLY A 20 4.06 -5.01 0.88
N SER A 21 5.39 -5.16 1.03
CA SER A 21 6.13 -4.74 2.22
C SER A 21 6.59 -3.28 2.17
N SER A 22 6.34 -2.56 1.09
CA SER A 22 6.73 -1.16 0.93
C SER A 22 5.69 -0.20 1.51
N SER A 23 6.14 0.98 1.97
CA SER A 23 5.28 2.08 2.42
C SER A 23 4.71 2.93 1.28
N LEU A 24 5.27 2.80 0.06
CA LEU A 24 4.89 3.59 -1.11
C LEU A 24 3.54 3.23 -1.74
N PRO A 25 3.15 1.95 -1.90
CA PRO A 25 1.88 1.62 -2.53
C PRO A 25 0.64 2.26 -1.90
N PRO A 26 0.45 2.26 -0.56
CA PRO A 26 -0.71 2.90 0.04
C PRO A 26 -0.68 4.43 -0.05
N SER A 27 0.50 5.07 0.01
CA SER A 27 0.61 6.53 -0.11
C SER A 27 0.38 7.03 -1.54
N LEU A 28 0.85 6.27 -2.55
CA LEU A 28 0.52 6.52 -3.96
C LEU A 28 -0.97 6.43 -4.21
N LEU A 29 -1.64 5.40 -3.67
CA LEU A 29 -3.09 5.24 -3.78
C LEU A 29 -3.82 6.41 -3.11
N ALA A 30 -3.43 6.79 -1.88
CA ALA A 30 -3.98 7.96 -1.19
C ALA A 30 -3.84 9.25 -2.02
N THR A 31 -2.71 9.42 -2.71
CA THR A 31 -2.46 10.56 -3.59
C THR A 31 -3.40 10.56 -4.80
N LEU A 32 -3.60 9.40 -5.45
CA LEU A 32 -4.55 9.27 -6.56
C LEU A 32 -6.00 9.50 -6.12
N ILE A 33 -6.40 8.98 -4.95
CA ILE A 33 -7.73 9.26 -4.38
C ILE A 33 -7.91 10.75 -4.16
N THR A 34 -6.90 11.42 -3.60
CA THR A 34 -6.93 12.87 -3.37
C THR A 34 -7.07 13.61 -4.69
N ALA A 35 -6.27 13.28 -5.71
CA ALA A 35 -6.37 13.89 -7.03
C ALA A 35 -7.75 13.71 -7.67
N LEU A 36 -8.40 12.56 -7.46
CA LEU A 36 -9.73 12.26 -8.01
C LEU A 36 -10.87 12.98 -7.29
N HIS A 37 -10.77 13.15 -5.97
CA HIS A 37 -11.88 13.52 -5.09
C HIS A 37 -11.72 14.89 -4.43
N ALA A 38 -10.57 15.56 -4.57
CA ALA A 38 -10.38 16.92 -4.09
C ALA A 38 -11.16 17.95 -4.94
N ARG A 39 -11.39 17.69 -6.22
CA ARG A 39 -12.11 18.61 -7.13
C ARG A 39 -12.91 17.86 -8.20
N PRO A 40 -14.24 17.73 -8.13
CA PRO A 40 -15.13 18.27 -7.10
C PRO A 40 -14.93 17.58 -5.75
N LEU A 41 -15.08 18.32 -4.66
CA LEU A 41 -14.90 17.81 -3.30
C LEU A 41 -15.90 16.69 -3.01
N GLN A 42 -15.40 15.47 -2.83
CA GLN A 42 -16.16 14.33 -2.34
C GLN A 42 -15.59 13.93 -0.98
N ALA A 43 -16.28 14.36 0.08
CA ALA A 43 -15.81 14.17 1.45
C ALA A 43 -15.64 12.69 1.81
N LEU A 44 -16.60 11.83 1.45
CA LEU A 44 -16.62 10.43 1.89
C LEU A 44 -15.38 9.63 1.45
N PRO A 45 -14.93 9.66 0.19
CA PRO A 45 -13.69 8.98 -0.18
C PRO A 45 -12.45 9.59 0.49
N LEU A 46 -12.43 10.92 0.64
CA LEU A 46 -11.29 11.63 1.22
C LEU A 46 -11.11 11.33 2.71
N THR A 47 -12.20 11.28 3.47
CA THR A 47 -12.16 11.04 4.93
C THR A 47 -11.96 9.58 5.28
N LEU A 48 -12.44 8.64 4.45
CA LEU A 48 -12.35 7.21 4.75
C LEU A 48 -11.10 6.53 4.20
N PHE A 49 -10.65 6.85 2.98
CA PHE A 49 -9.55 6.10 2.36
C PHE A 49 -8.19 6.79 2.58
N THR A 50 -8.12 8.11 2.38
CA THR A 50 -6.86 8.85 2.42
C THR A 50 -6.13 8.74 3.77
N PRO A 51 -6.73 9.09 4.93
CA PRO A 51 -6.03 9.02 6.20
C PRO A 51 -5.66 7.58 6.56
N THR A 52 -6.50 6.61 6.21
CA THR A 52 -6.31 5.20 6.53
C THR A 52 -5.18 4.57 5.73
N LEU A 53 -5.05 4.93 4.45
CA LEU A 53 -3.93 4.53 3.61
C LEU A 53 -2.62 5.23 4.02
N LEU A 54 -2.67 6.52 4.38
CA LEU A 54 -1.51 7.21 4.94
C LEU A 54 -1.07 6.61 6.27
N PHE A 55 -2.02 6.24 7.13
CA PHE A 55 -1.75 5.52 8.37
C PHE A 55 -1.10 4.16 8.11
N SER A 56 -1.55 3.42 7.08
CA SER A 56 -0.91 2.19 6.66
C SER A 56 0.56 2.42 6.24
N SER A 57 0.82 3.47 5.46
CA SER A 57 2.19 3.88 5.08
C SER A 57 3.05 4.19 6.32
N TYR A 58 2.48 4.88 7.31
CA TYR A 58 3.14 5.16 8.59
C TYR A 58 3.44 3.88 9.40
N LEU A 59 2.49 2.93 9.47
CA LEU A 59 2.71 1.65 10.15
C LEU A 59 3.89 0.88 9.53
N ASN A 60 4.00 0.91 8.21
CA ASN A 60 5.13 0.31 7.51
C ASN A 60 6.45 0.96 7.96
N LEU A 61 6.52 2.29 7.93
CA LEU A 61 7.70 3.07 8.36
C LEU A 61 8.03 2.94 9.86
N SER A 62 7.04 2.64 10.71
CA SER A 62 7.25 2.36 12.13
C SER A 62 7.68 0.93 12.43
N GLY A 63 7.89 0.10 11.39
CA GLY A 63 8.43 -1.25 11.51
C GLY A 63 7.35 -2.33 11.66
N TYR A 64 6.12 -2.06 11.22
CA TYR A 64 5.04 -3.04 11.13
C TYR A 64 4.68 -3.38 9.67
N PRO A 65 5.63 -3.89 8.86
CA PRO A 65 5.38 -4.15 7.44
C PRO A 65 4.25 -5.17 7.23
N THR A 66 4.18 -6.27 7.98
CA THR A 66 3.13 -7.29 7.81
C THR A 66 1.74 -6.73 8.15
N ALA A 67 1.61 -5.98 9.26
CA ALA A 67 0.32 -5.38 9.65
C ALA A 67 -0.10 -4.27 8.67
N SER A 68 0.85 -3.44 8.21
CA SER A 68 0.60 -2.43 7.19
C SER A 68 0.19 -3.05 5.85
N ALA A 69 0.77 -4.19 5.47
CA ALA A 69 0.40 -4.90 4.25
C ALA A 69 -1.06 -5.37 4.28
N GLY A 70 -1.51 -5.89 5.43
CA GLY A 70 -2.91 -6.29 5.64
C GLY A 70 -3.88 -5.12 5.56
N LEU A 71 -3.57 -3.99 6.23
CA LEU A 71 -4.39 -2.77 6.15
C LEU A 71 -4.43 -2.21 4.73
N THR A 72 -3.28 -2.16 4.06
CA THR A 72 -3.17 -1.75 2.67
C THR A 72 -4.03 -2.64 1.78
N ALA A 73 -3.97 -3.95 1.97
CA ALA A 73 -4.73 -4.90 1.15
C ALA A 73 -6.25 -4.68 1.30
N ALA A 74 -6.73 -4.62 2.53
CA ALA A 74 -8.14 -4.45 2.85
C ALA A 74 -8.70 -3.14 2.28
N TRP A 75 -8.05 -2.01 2.56
CA TRP A 75 -8.55 -0.68 2.17
C TRP A 75 -8.37 -0.39 0.68
N SER A 76 -7.26 -0.84 0.08
CA SER A 76 -7.02 -0.69 -1.35
C SER A 76 -7.98 -1.57 -2.17
N GLY A 77 -8.22 -2.80 -1.72
CA GLY A 77 -9.21 -3.71 -2.30
C GLY A 77 -10.62 -3.18 -2.18
N LEU A 78 -11.02 -2.68 -1.00
CA LEU A 78 -12.33 -2.06 -0.80
C LEU A 78 -12.55 -0.85 -1.71
N TYR A 79 -11.54 0.02 -1.84
CA TYR A 79 -11.60 1.14 -2.77
C TYR A 79 -11.79 0.66 -4.21
N ALA A 80 -11.00 -0.32 -4.66
CA ALA A 80 -11.09 -0.87 -6.01
C ALA A 80 -12.48 -1.49 -6.27
N LEU A 81 -13.03 -2.27 -5.33
CA LEU A 81 -14.36 -2.86 -5.44
C LEU A 81 -15.46 -1.81 -5.57
N LEU A 82 -15.45 -0.78 -4.72
CA LEU A 82 -16.43 0.31 -4.76
C LEU A 82 -16.30 1.14 -6.03
N ALA A 83 -15.07 1.41 -6.46
CA ALA A 83 -14.81 2.14 -7.68
C ALA A 83 -15.23 1.34 -8.93
N LEU A 84 -15.06 0.02 -8.96
CA LEU A 84 -15.51 -0.84 -10.06
C LEU A 84 -17.03 -0.95 -10.15
N ARG A 85 -17.74 -0.89 -9.01
CA ARG A 85 -19.21 -0.94 -8.97
C ARG A 85 -19.88 0.22 -9.70
N ARG A 86 -19.21 1.37 -9.83
CA ARG A 86 -19.80 2.59 -10.42
C ARG A 86 -19.78 2.55 -11.95
N ARG A 87 -20.97 2.48 -12.56
CA ARG A 87 -21.15 2.53 -14.02
C ARG A 87 -20.62 3.86 -14.58
N THR A 88 -19.78 3.77 -15.60
CA THR A 88 -19.25 4.95 -16.32
C THR A 88 -19.41 4.78 -17.82
N PRO A 89 -19.89 5.81 -18.55
CA PRO A 89 -20.00 5.76 -20.00
C PRO A 89 -18.61 5.61 -20.63
N LEU A 90 -18.53 4.91 -21.78
CA LEU A 90 -17.26 4.61 -22.45
C LEU A 90 -16.44 5.85 -22.74
N ARG A 91 -17.08 6.95 -23.15
CA ARG A 91 -16.42 8.25 -23.41
C ARG A 91 -15.70 8.81 -22.18
N ALA A 92 -16.25 8.64 -20.97
CA ALA A 92 -15.64 9.12 -19.74
C ALA A 92 -14.38 8.32 -19.36
N LYS A 93 -14.26 7.06 -19.81
CA LYS A 93 -13.10 6.21 -19.54
C LYS A 93 -11.83 6.71 -20.24
N PHE A 94 -11.97 7.33 -21.40
CA PHE A 94 -10.86 7.90 -22.17
C PHE A 94 -10.52 9.36 -21.81
N SER A 95 -11.15 9.93 -20.78
CA SER A 95 -10.77 11.25 -20.25
C SER A 95 -9.57 11.14 -19.30
N ILE A 96 -8.86 12.26 -19.04
CA ILE A 96 -7.78 12.32 -18.04
C ILE A 96 -8.26 11.79 -16.68
N ARG A 97 -9.46 12.18 -16.25
CA ARG A 97 -10.06 11.66 -15.00
C ARG A 97 -10.34 10.16 -15.08
N GLY A 98 -10.73 9.67 -16.24
CA GLY A 98 -10.92 8.25 -16.52
C GLY A 98 -9.62 7.45 -16.37
N VAL A 99 -8.51 7.97 -16.90
CA VAL A 99 -7.18 7.39 -16.76
C VAL A 99 -6.74 7.37 -15.30
N VAL A 100 -6.84 8.49 -14.58
CA VAL A 100 -6.48 8.55 -13.16
C VAL A 100 -7.32 7.59 -12.33
N ARG A 101 -8.62 7.47 -12.61
CA ARG A 101 -9.50 6.50 -11.94
C ARG A 101 -9.10 5.06 -12.28
N GLY A 102 -8.79 4.78 -13.54
CA GLY A 102 -8.29 3.47 -13.96
C GLY A 102 -7.01 3.09 -13.23
N ALA A 103 -6.06 4.03 -13.14
CA ALA A 103 -4.82 3.86 -12.39
C ALA A 103 -5.08 3.63 -10.90
N ALA A 104 -5.98 4.39 -10.28
CA ALA A 104 -6.33 4.21 -8.86
C ALA A 104 -6.97 2.85 -8.58
N VAL A 105 -7.83 2.36 -9.47
CA VAL A 105 -8.44 1.02 -9.38
C VAL A 105 -7.39 -0.07 -9.58
N GLY A 106 -6.56 0.06 -10.63
CA GLY A 106 -5.51 -0.91 -10.93
C GLY A 106 -4.48 -1.00 -9.80
N LEU A 107 -4.02 0.14 -9.30
CA LEU A 107 -3.15 0.22 -8.13
C LEU A 107 -3.83 -0.36 -6.88
N GLY A 108 -5.12 -0.06 -6.68
CA GLY A 108 -5.88 -0.61 -5.56
C GLY A 108 -5.96 -2.14 -5.58
N ALA A 109 -6.20 -2.72 -6.75
CA ALA A 109 -6.21 -4.16 -6.96
C ALA A 109 -4.81 -4.78 -6.78
N ALA A 110 -3.77 -4.17 -7.34
CA ALA A 110 -2.39 -4.63 -7.17
C ALA A 110 -1.95 -4.61 -5.70
N ASN A 111 -2.30 -3.54 -4.98
CA ASN A 111 -2.06 -3.41 -3.55
C ASN A 111 -2.83 -4.45 -2.73
N CYS A 112 -4.06 -4.78 -3.13
CA CYS A 112 -4.84 -5.86 -2.52
C CYS A 112 -4.13 -7.21 -2.63
N VAL A 113 -3.64 -7.54 -3.83
CA VAL A 113 -2.96 -8.82 -4.09
C VAL A 113 -1.60 -8.87 -3.38
N ALA A 114 -0.76 -7.86 -3.56
CA ALA A 114 0.58 -7.83 -2.98
C ALA A 114 0.54 -7.69 -1.44
N GLY A 115 -0.29 -6.80 -0.91
CA GLY A 115 -0.47 -6.65 0.52
C GLY A 115 -1.08 -7.90 1.15
N GLY A 116 -2.03 -8.55 0.46
CA GLY A 116 -2.61 -9.83 0.89
C GLY A 116 -1.57 -10.94 0.92
N TRP A 117 -0.72 -11.01 -0.10
CA TRP A 117 0.40 -11.95 -0.16
C TRP A 117 1.34 -11.80 1.04
N VAL A 118 1.79 -10.57 1.31
CA VAL A 118 2.67 -10.26 2.45
C VAL A 118 1.98 -10.47 3.78
N TYR A 119 0.69 -10.16 3.90
CA TYR A 119 -0.04 -10.40 5.15
C TYR A 119 -0.16 -11.90 5.48
N LEU A 120 -0.36 -12.75 4.46
CA LEU A 120 -0.50 -14.19 4.64
C LEU A 120 0.84 -14.90 4.86
N HIS A 121 1.91 -14.45 4.21
CA HIS A 121 3.23 -15.09 4.27
C HIS A 121 4.22 -14.39 5.22
N GLY A 122 3.88 -13.20 5.72
CA GLY A 122 4.68 -12.43 6.66
C GLY A 122 4.58 -12.97 8.08
N SER A 123 5.56 -12.62 8.92
CA SER A 123 5.60 -13.01 10.33
C SER A 123 5.65 -11.77 11.21
N LYS A 124 4.65 -11.63 12.09
CA LYS A 124 4.58 -10.54 13.07
C LYS A 124 5.71 -10.63 14.12
N ASP A 125 6.21 -11.84 14.38
CA ASP A 125 7.32 -12.06 15.30
C ASP A 125 8.64 -11.59 14.68
N ARG A 126 8.86 -11.88 13.40
CA ARG A 126 10.00 -11.33 12.64
C ARG A 126 9.97 -9.80 12.64
N ASP A 127 8.80 -9.20 12.37
CA ASP A 127 8.63 -7.74 12.43
C ASP A 127 8.97 -7.18 13.82
N ARG A 128 8.61 -7.91 14.89
CA ARG A 128 8.94 -7.55 16.28
C ARG A 128 10.45 -7.61 16.52
N GLU A 129 11.10 -8.71 16.17
CA GLU A 129 12.55 -8.86 16.32
C GLU A 129 13.31 -7.77 15.56
N GLU A 130 12.91 -7.45 14.33
CA GLU A 130 13.53 -6.38 13.54
C GLU A 130 13.32 -4.99 14.16
N ARG A 131 12.19 -4.75 14.83
CA ARG A 131 11.97 -3.51 15.59
C ARG A 131 12.84 -3.44 16.84
N LEU A 132 12.99 -4.55 17.56
CA LEU A 132 13.89 -4.65 18.72
C LEU A 132 15.34 -4.39 18.29
N LYS A 133 15.81 -5.06 17.22
CA LYS A 133 17.16 -4.89 16.66
C LYS A 133 17.42 -3.46 16.18
N ARG A 134 16.43 -2.82 15.52
CA ARG A 134 16.55 -1.44 15.08
C ARG A 134 16.60 -0.44 16.24
N ASN A 135 15.97 -0.79 17.37
CA ASN A 135 15.84 0.05 18.57
C ASN A 135 15.61 1.54 18.26
N ARG A 136 14.73 1.83 17.29
CA ARG A 136 14.62 3.17 16.68
C ARG A 136 14.38 4.28 17.70
N TRP A 137 13.71 3.94 18.80
CA TRP A 137 13.30 4.86 19.85
C TRP A 137 14.13 4.73 21.13
N GLY A 138 15.21 3.93 21.13
CA GLY A 138 16.07 3.74 22.30
C GLY A 138 15.37 3.11 23.50
N GLN A 139 14.30 2.35 23.27
CA GLN A 139 13.43 1.80 24.33
C GLN A 139 13.96 0.50 24.93
N PHE A 140 14.90 -0.16 24.26
CA PHE A 140 15.46 -1.43 24.69
C PHE A 140 16.92 -1.23 25.08
N GLU A 141 17.29 -1.59 26.31
CA GLU A 141 18.69 -1.65 26.71
C GLU A 141 19.36 -2.87 26.04
N GLU A 142 20.56 -2.68 25.49
CA GLU A 142 21.40 -3.80 25.09
C GLU A 142 21.74 -4.60 26.35
N LYS A 143 21.26 -5.85 26.45
CA LYS A 143 21.78 -6.77 27.46
C LYS A 143 23.28 -6.96 27.19
N LYS A 144 24.11 -6.36 28.04
CA LYS A 144 25.54 -6.63 28.16
C LYS A 144 25.82 -8.10 28.39
#